data_AF-A0A3S0XZ06-F1
#
_entry.id   AF-A0A3S0XZ06-F1
#
_cell.length_a   1.000
_cell.length_b   1.000
_cell.length_c   1.000
_cell.angle_alpha   90.00
_cell.angle_beta   90.00
_cell.angle_gamma   90.00
#
_symmetry.space_group_name_H-M   'P 1'
#
loop_
_entity.id
_entity.type
_entity.pdbx_description
1 polymer ?
#
loop_
_entity_poly.entity_id
_entity_poly.type
_entity_poly.pdbx_seq_one_letter_code
_entity_poly.pdbx_strand_id
1 'polypeptide(L)'
;MNQTFTMNYRSIWILGAIILLLLLITHPACASSAGGGLPFDSYLTRIQKSITGPFAFTAAIIGLVGAGATLIFGGEMNGFLRTLLFIVLVLAFLVAAQNTMTAITGKGAEISRPTHSESTTELPL
;
A
#
# COMPACT_ATOMS: atom_id res chain seq x y z
N MET A 1 1.75 -42.38 0.08
CA MET A 1 0.37 -42.07 0.49
C MET A 1 0.08 -40.68 -0.04
N ASN A 2 -0.36 -40.62 -1.31
CA ASN A 2 -0.32 -39.40 -2.11
C ASN A 2 -1.74 -38.86 -2.16
N GLN A 3 -2.02 -37.87 -1.31
CA GLN A 3 -3.34 -37.23 -1.22
C GLN A 3 -3.59 -36.47 -2.52
N THR A 4 -4.59 -36.90 -3.29
CA THR A 4 -5.03 -36.22 -4.51
C THR A 4 -5.86 -35.00 -4.12
N PHE A 5 -5.29 -33.81 -4.34
CA PHE A 5 -5.93 -32.54 -4.04
C PHE A 5 -7.02 -32.26 -5.09
N THR A 6 -8.29 -32.51 -4.74
CA THR A 6 -9.43 -32.10 -5.57
C THR A 6 -9.60 -30.59 -5.42
N MET A 7 -9.12 -29.83 -6.41
CA MET A 7 -9.16 -28.36 -6.45
C MET A 7 -10.61 -27.85 -6.60
N ASN A 8 -11.30 -27.68 -5.47
CA ASN A 8 -12.59 -27.00 -5.40
C ASN A 8 -12.38 -25.49 -5.18
N TYR A 9 -13.12 -24.62 -5.87
CA TYR A 9 -13.00 -23.15 -5.76
C TYR A 9 -13.22 -22.65 -4.33
N ARG A 10 -14.06 -23.32 -3.54
CA ARG A 10 -14.22 -23.04 -2.11
C ARG A 10 -12.94 -23.34 -1.33
N SER A 11 -12.26 -24.44 -1.66
CA SER A 11 -10.99 -24.81 -1.05
C SER A 11 -9.87 -23.84 -1.41
N ILE A 12 -9.85 -23.27 -2.62
CA ILE A 12 -8.87 -22.25 -3.03
C ILE A 12 -9.04 -20.96 -2.21
N TRP A 13 -10.28 -20.50 -2.02
CA TRP A 13 -10.57 -19.34 -1.17
C TRP A 13 -10.20 -19.59 0.30
N ILE A 14 -10.51 -20.78 0.83
CA ILE A 14 -10.16 -21.16 2.20
C ILE A 14 -8.64 -21.25 2.37
N LEU A 15 -7.92 -21.81 1.41
CA LEU A 15 -6.47 -21.90 1.44
C LEU A 15 -5.82 -20.50 1.37
N GLY A 16 -6.33 -19.60 0.52
CA GLY A 16 -5.89 -18.21 0.47
C GLY A 16 -6.14 -17.45 1.78
N ALA A 17 -7.31 -17.66 2.41
CA ALA A 17 -7.63 -17.07 3.70
C ALA A 17 -6.75 -17.63 4.83
N ILE A 18 -6.44 -18.93 4.81
CA ILE A 18 -5.52 -19.56 5.76
C ILE A 18 -4.10 -19.03 5.59
N ILE A 19 -3.62 -18.85 4.36
CA ILE A 19 -2.30 -18.26 4.07
C ILE A 19 -2.23 -16.82 4.55
N LEU A 20 -3.25 -16.01 4.26
CA LEU A 20 -3.35 -14.63 4.73
C LEU A 20 -3.40 -14.55 6.26
N LEU A 21 -4.16 -15.44 6.90
CA LEU A 21 -4.25 -15.55 8.36
C LEU A 21 -2.91 -15.98 8.97
N LEU A 22 -2.17 -16.90 8.35
CA LEU A 22 -0.82 -17.28 8.77
C LEU A 22 0.15 -16.09 8.66
N LEU A 23 0.00 -15.27 7.62
CA LEU A 23 0.78 -14.06 7.41
C LEU A 23 0.46 -12.98 8.47
N LEU A 24 -0.82 -12.86 8.86
CA LEU A 24 -1.27 -11.92 9.91
C LEU A 24 -0.91 -12.39 11.33
N ILE A 25 -0.99 -13.70 11.60
CA ILE A 25 -0.64 -14.30 12.90
C ILE A 25 0.87 -14.30 13.11
N THR A 26 1.65 -14.30 12.02
CA THR A 26 3.04 -13.86 12.04
C THR A 26 3.06 -12.37 12.39
N HIS A 27 2.84 -12.09 13.69
CA HIS A 27 3.28 -10.87 14.34
C HIS A 27 4.71 -10.61 13.89
N PRO A 28 5.17 -9.33 13.83
CA PRO A 28 6.59 -9.10 13.67
C PRO A 28 7.24 -9.89 14.79
N ALA A 29 7.89 -11.00 14.45
CA ALA A 29 8.75 -11.68 15.38
C ALA A 29 9.64 -10.55 15.87
N CYS A 30 9.56 -10.27 17.16
CA CYS A 30 10.50 -9.43 17.87
C CYS A 30 11.87 -10.12 17.82
N ALA A 31 12.36 -10.41 16.62
CA ALA A 31 13.71 -10.77 16.30
C ALA A 31 14.42 -9.43 16.15
N SER A 32 15.03 -9.02 17.27
CA SER A 32 16.11 -8.04 17.31
C SER A 32 15.74 -6.55 17.18
N SER A 33 15.05 -6.01 18.20
CA SER A 33 15.47 -4.69 18.72
C SER A 33 16.45 -4.84 19.91
N ALA A 34 17.05 -6.04 20.05
CA ALA A 34 17.93 -6.42 21.16
C ALA A 34 19.14 -7.29 20.71
N GLY A 35 19.59 -7.17 19.47
CA GLY A 35 20.76 -7.89 18.94
C GLY A 35 21.87 -6.95 18.47
N GLY A 36 22.20 -5.95 19.29
CA GLY A 36 23.36 -5.09 19.04
C GLY A 36 24.66 -5.89 19.21
N GLY A 37 25.38 -6.13 18.11
CA GLY A 37 26.78 -6.58 18.21
C GLY A 37 27.33 -7.41 17.04
N LEU A 38 26.51 -7.84 16.07
CA LEU A 38 26.98 -8.70 14.99
C LEU A 38 26.84 -8.00 13.62
N PRO A 39 27.91 -7.94 12.80
CA PRO A 39 27.93 -7.14 11.56
C PRO A 39 26.87 -7.57 10.54
N PHE A 40 26.39 -8.81 10.61
CA PHE A 40 25.37 -9.38 9.71
C PHE A 40 23.92 -9.00 10.05
N ASP A 41 23.63 -8.50 11.26
CA ASP A 41 22.28 -8.11 11.68
C ASP A 41 21.73 -6.97 10.80
N SER A 42 22.61 -6.04 10.41
CA SER A 42 22.27 -4.95 9.49
C SER A 42 21.88 -5.42 8.08
N TYR A 43 22.52 -6.48 7.57
CA TYR A 43 22.22 -7.06 6.27
C TYR A 43 20.91 -7.83 6.30
N LEU A 44 20.68 -8.64 7.34
CA LEU A 44 19.41 -9.37 7.52
C LEU A 44 18.23 -8.40 7.69
N THR A 45 18.41 -7.33 8.47
CA THR A 45 17.40 -6.28 8.65
C THR A 45 17.10 -5.53 7.35
N ARG A 46 18.11 -5.28 6.49
CA ARG A 46 17.90 -4.67 5.16
C ARG A 46 17.12 -5.59 4.23
N ILE A 47 17.42 -6.89 4.22
CA ILE A 47 16.67 -7.87 3.43
C ILE A 47 15.21 -7.93 3.90
N GLN A 48 14.99 -8.00 5.22
CA GLN A 48 13.64 -7.97 5.79
C GLN A 48 12.90 -6.70 5.37
N LYS A 49 13.49 -5.52 5.60
CA LYS A 49 12.91 -4.23 5.20
C LYS A 49 12.63 -4.12 3.70
N SER A 50 13.45 -4.73 2.85
CA SER A 50 13.24 -4.73 1.39
C SER A 50 12.04 -5.59 1.01
N ILE A 51 11.88 -6.76 1.63
CA ILE A 51 10.80 -7.71 1.35
C ILE A 51 9.46 -7.17 1.88
N THR A 52 9.45 -6.59 3.08
CA THR A 52 8.23 -6.00 3.67
C THR A 52 7.95 -4.57 3.18
N GLY A 53 8.89 -3.95 2.46
CA GLY A 53 8.81 -2.58 1.96
C GLY A 53 8.44 -2.50 0.47
N PRO A 54 9.25 -1.83 -0.41
CA PRO A 54 8.90 -1.58 -1.81
C PRO A 54 8.57 -2.83 -2.65
N PHE A 55 9.10 -4.00 -2.27
CA PHE A 55 8.80 -5.26 -2.94
C PHE A 55 7.33 -5.67 -2.78
N ALA A 56 6.77 -5.55 -1.58
CA ALA A 56 5.38 -5.88 -1.31
C ALA A 56 4.41 -5.00 -2.12
N PHE A 57 4.74 -3.72 -2.28
CA PHE A 57 3.98 -2.79 -3.11
C PHE A 57 3.99 -3.20 -4.59
N THR A 58 5.15 -3.60 -5.10
CA THR A 58 5.28 -4.08 -6.49
C THR A 58 4.50 -5.38 -6.70
N ALA A 59 4.57 -6.32 -5.76
CA ALA A 59 3.81 -7.56 -5.79
C ALA A 59 2.29 -7.32 -5.78
N ALA A 60 1.81 -6.34 -4.99
CA ALA A 60 0.40 -5.96 -4.96
C ALA A 60 -0.09 -5.43 -6.31
N ILE A 61 0.72 -4.60 -6.99
CA ILE A 61 0.40 -4.09 -8.34
C ILE A 61 0.31 -5.24 -9.35
N ILE A 62 1.23 -6.20 -9.31
CA ILE A 62 1.20 -7.37 -10.20
C ILE A 62 -0.08 -8.19 -9.97
N GLY A 63 -0.48 -8.40 -8.71
CA GLY A 63 -1.73 -9.08 -8.38
C GLY A 63 -2.97 -8.33 -8.89
N LEU A 64 -2.98 -7.00 -8.78
CA LEU A 64 -4.04 -6.15 -9.31
C LEU A 64 -4.12 -6.23 -10.84
N VAL A 65 -2.99 -6.20 -11.54
CA VAL A 65 -2.92 -6.33 -13.01
C VAL A 65 -3.35 -7.73 -13.45
N GLY A 66 -2.94 -8.79 -12.73
CA GLY A 66 -3.36 -10.17 -13.00
C GLY A 66 -4.88 -10.35 -12.83
N ALA A 67 -5.47 -9.74 -11.79
CA ALA A 67 -6.90 -9.67 -11.59
C ALA A 67 -7.58 -8.85 -12.72
N GLY A 68 -7.08 -7.67 -13.06
CA GLY A 68 -7.61 -6.87 -14.16
C GLY A 68 -7.58 -7.59 -15.51
N ALA A 69 -6.48 -8.30 -15.80
CA ALA A 69 -6.32 -9.09 -17.02
C ALA A 69 -7.31 -10.26 -17.10
N THR A 70 -7.53 -10.97 -15.99
CA THR A 70 -8.56 -12.02 -15.92
C THR A 70 -9.99 -11.45 -16.06
N LEU A 71 -10.19 -10.14 -15.85
CA LEU A 71 -11.49 -9.48 -15.96
C LEU A 71 -11.82 -9.16 -17.41
N ILE A 72 -10.81 -8.75 -18.18
CA ILE A 72 -10.90 -8.51 -19.62
C ILE A 72 -11.27 -9.81 -20.38
N PHE A 73 -10.71 -10.95 -19.97
CA PHE A 73 -10.93 -12.24 -20.64
C PHE A 73 -12.21 -12.96 -20.19
N GLY A 74 -13.00 -12.38 -19.28
CA GLY A 74 -14.43 -12.67 -19.16
C GLY A 74 -14.80 -14.06 -18.66
N GLY A 75 -14.20 -14.51 -17.55
CA GLY A 75 -14.55 -15.80 -16.93
C GLY A 75 -15.93 -15.84 -16.27
N GLU A 76 -16.35 -14.77 -15.55
CA GLU A 76 -17.67 -14.62 -14.92
C GLU A 76 -17.95 -13.13 -14.66
N MET A 77 -18.57 -12.45 -15.62
CA MET A 77 -18.68 -10.97 -15.65
C MET A 77 -19.48 -10.36 -14.48
N ASN A 78 -20.37 -11.11 -13.84
CA ASN A 78 -21.22 -10.55 -12.77
C ASN A 78 -20.58 -10.66 -11.37
N GLY A 79 -19.93 -11.80 -11.05
CA GLY A 79 -19.27 -11.99 -9.75
C GLY A 79 -17.97 -11.20 -9.63
N PHE A 80 -17.20 -11.12 -10.71
CA PHE A 80 -15.89 -10.49 -10.67
C PHE A 80 -15.95 -8.97 -10.80
N LEU A 81 -16.74 -8.43 -11.74
CA LEU A 81 -16.97 -6.99 -11.88
C LEU A 81 -17.53 -6.39 -10.58
N ARG A 82 -18.46 -7.09 -9.91
CA ARG A 82 -19.03 -6.65 -8.63
C ARG A 82 -17.96 -6.55 -7.55
N THR A 83 -17.08 -7.54 -7.45
CA THR A 83 -15.97 -7.55 -6.48
C THR A 83 -14.95 -6.46 -6.80
N LEU A 84 -14.60 -6.26 -8.07
CA LEU A 84 -13.68 -5.21 -8.51
C LEU A 84 -14.22 -3.81 -8.19
N LEU A 85 -15.50 -3.55 -8.51
CA LEU A 85 -16.13 -2.27 -8.20
C LEU A 85 -16.17 -1.99 -6.69
N PHE A 86 -16.44 -2.99 -5.86
CA PHE A 86 -16.38 -2.82 -4.40
C PHE A 86 -14.97 -2.47 -3.91
N ILE A 87 -13.94 -3.16 -4.41
CA ILE A 87 -12.54 -2.88 -4.02
C ILE A 87 -12.11 -1.48 -4.47
N VAL A 88 -12.42 -1.10 -5.71
CA VAL A 88 -12.10 0.23 -6.26
C VAL A 88 -12.86 1.32 -5.52
N LEU A 89 -14.15 1.11 -5.20
CA LEU A 89 -14.96 2.07 -4.43
C LEU A 89 -14.34 2.34 -3.05
N VAL A 90 -13.93 1.27 -2.34
CA VAL A 90 -13.31 1.40 -1.01
C VAL A 90 -11.96 2.09 -1.09
N LEU A 91 -11.11 1.73 -2.06
CA LEU A 91 -9.80 2.36 -2.26
C LEU A 91 -9.93 3.84 -2.65
N ALA A 92 -10.87 4.16 -3.55
CA ALA A 92 -11.16 5.54 -3.94
C ALA A 92 -11.61 6.38 -2.74
N PHE A 93 -12.44 5.82 -1.86
CA PHE A 93 -12.87 6.50 -0.64
C PHE A 93 -11.72 6.72 0.36
N LEU A 94 -10.84 5.73 0.54
CA LEU A 94 -9.63 5.87 1.36
C LEU A 94 -8.71 6.99 0.84
N VAL A 95 -8.45 7.00 -0.47
CA VAL A 95 -7.58 8.01 -1.12
C VAL A 95 -8.22 9.39 -1.04
N ALA A 96 -9.54 9.51 -1.30
CA ALA A 96 -10.27 10.76 -1.18
C ALA A 96 -10.26 11.31 0.25
N ALA A 97 -10.41 10.46 1.26
CA ALA A 97 -10.33 10.85 2.66
C ALA A 97 -8.95 11.41 3.02
N GLN A 98 -7.88 10.73 2.60
CA GLN A 98 -6.51 11.21 2.82
C GLN A 98 -6.22 12.51 2.09
N ASN A 99 -6.67 12.63 0.84
CA ASN A 99 -6.50 13.84 0.05
C ASN A 99 -7.28 15.02 0.65
N THR A 100 -8.50 14.78 1.13
CA THR A 100 -9.34 15.79 1.80
C THR A 100 -8.73 16.26 3.11
N MET A 101 -8.21 15.33 3.93
CA MET A 101 -7.51 15.68 5.17
C MET A 101 -6.25 16.51 4.89
N THR A 102 -5.46 16.13 3.88
CA THR A 102 -4.25 16.86 3.47
C THR A 102 -4.57 18.25 2.92
N ALA A 103 -5.65 18.36 2.14
CA ALA A 103 -6.12 19.63 1.57
C ALA A 103 -6.55 20.62 2.64
N ILE A 104 -7.24 20.15 3.68
CA ILE A 104 -7.72 20.99 4.79
C ILE A 104 -6.58 21.35 5.77
N THR A 105 -5.60 20.47 5.98
CA THR A 105 -4.60 20.61 7.06
C THR A 105 -3.30 21.34 6.69
N GLY A 106 -3.19 21.94 5.49
CA GLY A 106 -2.11 22.93 5.25
C GLY A 106 -1.11 22.63 4.12
N LYS A 107 -1.57 22.12 2.98
CA LYS A 107 -0.83 22.24 1.70
C LYS A 107 -1.37 23.33 0.76
N GLY A 108 -2.53 23.92 1.06
CA GLY A 108 -3.18 24.94 0.21
C GLY A 108 -3.14 26.39 0.70
N ALA A 109 -2.72 26.64 1.95
CA ALA A 109 -2.61 27.98 2.51
C ALA A 109 -1.14 28.44 2.53
N GLU A 110 -0.55 28.62 1.36
CA GLU A 110 0.65 29.46 1.24
C GLU A 110 0.21 30.92 1.24
N ILE A 111 0.29 31.56 2.41
CA ILE A 111 0.13 33.01 2.49
C ILE A 111 1.39 33.62 1.87
N SER A 112 1.35 33.85 0.55
CA SER A 112 2.31 34.72 -0.12
C SER A 112 2.11 36.13 0.45
N ARG A 113 2.96 36.47 1.43
CA ARG A 113 3.01 37.80 2.03
C ARG A 113 3.48 38.75 0.92
N PRO A 114 2.73 39.81 0.57
CA PRO A 114 3.29 40.83 -0.30
C PRO A 114 4.44 41.48 0.48
N THR A 115 5.67 41.17 0.07
CA THR A 115 6.83 41.95 0.46
C THR A 115 6.63 43.32 -0.19
N HIS A 116 6.05 44.24 0.57
CA HIS A 116 6.12 45.66 0.24
C HIS A 116 7.60 46.03 0.40
N SER A 117 8.35 45.95 -0.71
CA SER A 117 9.62 46.65 -0.84
C SER A 117 9.27 48.13 -0.95
N GLU A 118 9.06 48.76 0.20
CA GLU A 118 8.99 50.20 0.30
C GLU A 118 10.39 50.76 0.03
N SER A 119 10.70 50.87 -1.26
CA SER A 119 11.80 51.69 -1.77
C SER A 119 11.25 53.10 -1.99
N THR A 120 10.96 53.79 -0.89
CA THR A 120 10.66 55.21 -0.91
C THR A 120 12.00 55.95 -1.07
N THR A 121 12.40 56.06 -2.34
CA THR A 121 13.35 57.04 -2.86
C THR A 121 12.75 58.43 -2.75
N GLU A 122 12.97 59.16 -1.66
CA GLU A 122 12.74 60.61 -1.55
C GLU A 122 13.33 61.13 -0.22
N LEU A 123 14.20 62.14 -0.10
CA LEU A 123 14.71 63.17 -1.02
C LEU A 123 16.05 63.77 -0.49
N PRO A 124 16.80 64.49 -1.37
CA PRO A 124 17.84 65.44 -1.01
C PRO A 124 17.29 66.64 -0.22
N LEU A 125 18.04 67.11 0.79
CA LEU A 125 18.52 68.49 1.00
C LEU A 125 19.70 68.48 1.98
#